data_AF-A0A1H1LP53-F1
#
_entry.id   AF-A0A1H1LP53-F1
#
_cell.length_a   1.000
_cell.length_b   1.000
_cell.length_c   1.000
_cell.angle_alpha   90.00
_cell.angle_beta   90.00
_cell.angle_gamma   90.00
#
_symmetry.space_group_name_H-M   'P 1'
#
loop_
_entity.id
_entity.type
_entity.pdbx_description
1 polymer ?
#
loop_
_entity_poly.entity_id
_entity_poly.type
_entity_poly.pdbx_seq_one_letter_code
_entity_poly.pdbx_strand_id
1 'polypeptide(L)'
;MNLRQTMAGLHTWGGLLPSWLLFIVIFTLACFDKELEHWMRPALHAPATTAAAGADDISAWLSDNVSAPLHASWMHGSTQRAPYWQPGWEEDASGQRGKAAFDPASGAQLPDTVGGDFFFTLHYNLHAGQIGMYLVGLAGCMMLVAGNNVWLRKRANRQTSGLSVVRALNTAVFFG
;
A
#
# COMPACT_ATOMS: atom_id res chain seq x y z
N MET A 1 -38.29 3.61 -19.52
CA MET A 1 -37.55 4.58 -18.68
C MET A 1 -36.88 5.58 -19.61
N ASN A 2 -37.00 6.88 -19.33
CA ASN A 2 -36.51 7.93 -20.24
C ASN A 2 -35.00 8.16 -20.02
N LEU A 3 -34.22 8.42 -21.07
CA LEU A 3 -32.75 8.57 -21.03
C LEU A 3 -32.27 9.54 -19.94
N ARG A 4 -33.05 10.61 -19.69
CA ARG A 4 -32.77 11.58 -18.62
C ARG A 4 -32.80 11.01 -17.21
N GLN A 5 -33.74 10.10 -16.92
CA GLN A 5 -33.85 9.45 -15.60
C GLN A 5 -32.70 8.47 -15.37
N THR A 6 -32.31 7.72 -16.42
CA THR A 6 -31.17 6.81 -16.35
C THR A 6 -29.84 7.57 -16.16
N MET A 7 -29.65 8.69 -16.86
CA MET A 7 -28.46 9.55 -16.73
C MET A 7 -28.32 10.18 -15.35
N ALA A 8 -29.44 10.57 -14.71
CA ALA A 8 -29.41 11.11 -13.35
C ALA A 8 -28.95 10.07 -12.32
N GLY A 9 -29.49 8.85 -12.39
CA GLY A 9 -29.08 7.74 -11.52
C GLY A 9 -27.62 7.35 -11.73
N LEU A 10 -27.19 7.20 -13.00
CA LEU A 10 -25.81 6.88 -13.34
C LEU A 10 -24.82 7.94 -12.82
N HIS A 11 -25.19 9.22 -12.90
CA HIS A 11 -24.34 10.31 -12.42
C HIS A 11 -24.18 10.28 -10.89
N THR A 12 -25.27 10.07 -10.14
CA THR A 12 -25.21 9.99 -8.67
C THR A 12 -24.40 8.78 -8.22
N TRP A 13 -24.72 7.58 -8.70
CA TRP A 13 -24.06 6.35 -8.24
C TRP A 13 -22.66 6.17 -8.82
N GLY A 14 -22.44 6.61 -10.06
CA GLY A 14 -21.15 6.50 -10.74
C GLY A 14 -20.07 7.38 -10.11
N GLY A 15 -20.43 8.49 -9.47
CA GLY A 15 -19.49 9.29 -8.68
C GLY A 15 -19.40 8.86 -7.22
N LEU A 16 -20.54 8.48 -6.61
CA LEU A 16 -20.62 8.23 -5.18
C LEU A 16 -19.85 6.98 -4.75
N LEU A 17 -20.01 5.85 -5.47
CA LEU A 17 -19.35 4.59 -5.08
C LEU A 17 -17.82 4.69 -5.14
N PRO A 18 -17.20 5.20 -6.24
CA PRO A 18 -15.76 5.37 -6.27
C PRO A 18 -15.26 6.40 -5.26
N SER A 19 -16.03 7.45 -4.98
CA SER A 19 -15.64 8.47 -3.99
C SER A 19 -15.59 7.90 -2.57
N TRP A 20 -16.57 7.06 -2.20
CA TRP A 20 -16.58 6.37 -0.92
C TRP A 20 -15.41 5.39 -0.79
N LEU A 21 -15.14 4.63 -1.86
CA LEU A 21 -14.00 3.73 -1.89
C LEU A 21 -12.67 4.49 -1.72
N LEU A 22 -12.47 5.56 -2.51
CA LEU A 22 -11.28 6.41 -2.40
C LEU A 22 -11.15 7.06 -1.04
N PHE A 23 -12.27 7.47 -0.41
CA PHE A 23 -12.25 8.01 0.94
C PHE A 23 -11.66 7.01 1.93
N ILE A 24 -12.12 5.76 1.92
CA ILE A 24 -11.60 4.71 2.80
C ILE A 24 -10.11 4.49 2.54
N VAL A 25 -9.72 4.31 1.27
CA VAL A 25 -8.33 4.03 0.88
C VAL A 25 -7.40 5.19 1.26
N ILE A 26 -7.74 6.42 0.92
CA ILE A 26 -6.89 7.59 1.19
C ILE A 26 -6.82 7.87 2.70
N PHE A 27 -7.92 7.66 3.43
CA PHE A 27 -7.98 7.88 4.87
C PHE A 27 -7.45 6.69 5.70
N THR A 28 -6.91 5.65 5.05
CA THR A 28 -6.26 4.56 5.79
C THR A 28 -5.03 5.03 6.55
N LEU A 29 -4.72 4.34 7.64
CA LEU A 29 -3.49 4.54 8.43
C LEU A 29 -2.26 3.85 7.82
N ALA A 30 -2.29 3.52 6.52
CA ALA A 30 -1.23 2.76 5.85
C ALA A 30 0.14 3.47 5.86
N CYS A 31 0.17 4.80 5.92
CA CYS A 31 1.40 5.58 6.06
C CYS A 31 2.10 5.36 7.43
N PHE A 32 1.31 4.97 8.43
CA PHE A 32 1.76 4.70 9.80
C PHE A 32 1.93 3.19 10.06
N ASP A 33 2.14 2.39 9.02
CA ASP A 33 2.34 0.94 9.10
C ASP A 33 3.39 0.58 10.17
N LYS A 34 4.55 1.21 10.10
CA LYS A 34 5.69 0.95 11.00
C LYS A 34 5.43 1.42 12.41
N GLU A 35 4.81 2.59 12.58
CA GLU A 35 4.46 3.13 13.90
C GLU A 35 3.43 2.23 14.59
N LEU A 36 2.45 1.73 13.85
CA LEU A 36 1.46 0.79 14.38
C LEU A 36 2.10 -0.56 14.73
N GLU A 37 2.98 -1.09 13.87
CA GLU A 37 3.72 -2.32 14.18
C GLU A 37 4.60 -2.18 15.42
N HIS A 38 5.32 -1.07 15.55
CA HIS A 38 6.15 -0.78 16.71
C HIS A 38 5.30 -0.65 17.98
N TRP A 39 4.21 0.11 17.94
CA TRP A 39 3.29 0.30 19.06
C TRP A 39 2.68 -1.03 19.55
N MET A 40 2.40 -1.95 18.62
CA MET A 40 1.90 -3.29 18.94
C MET A 40 2.97 -4.27 19.43
N ARG A 41 4.24 -3.87 19.47
CA ARG A 41 5.37 -4.67 19.94
C ARG A 41 5.98 -4.05 21.20
N PRO A 42 5.35 -4.23 22.37
CA PRO A 42 5.82 -3.60 23.60
C PRO A 42 7.25 -4.00 23.99
N ALA A 43 7.71 -5.17 23.56
CA ALA A 43 9.10 -5.62 23.75
C ALA A 43 10.13 -4.67 23.12
N LEU A 44 9.77 -3.94 22.07
CA LEU A 44 10.64 -3.01 21.36
C LEU A 44 10.63 -1.59 21.93
N HIS A 45 9.77 -1.30 22.92
CA HIS A 45 9.72 0.02 23.57
C HIS A 45 10.87 0.24 24.58
N ALA A 46 11.58 -0.83 24.95
CA ALA A 46 12.76 -0.73 25.79
C ALA A 46 13.94 -0.12 24.99
N PRO A 47 14.82 0.66 25.62
CA PRO A 47 16.00 1.19 24.96
C PRO A 47 16.86 0.05 24.42
N ALA A 48 17.22 0.14 23.13
CA ALA A 48 18.03 -0.86 22.46
C ALA A 48 19.36 -1.04 23.22
N THR A 49 19.55 -2.22 23.80
CA THR A 49 20.87 -2.66 24.27
C THR A 49 21.67 -3.12 23.05
N THR A 50 23.00 -3.13 23.12
CA THR A 50 23.90 -3.53 22.03
C THR A 50 23.35 -4.74 21.28
N ALA A 51 23.17 -4.61 19.96
CA ALA A 51 22.56 -5.66 19.13
C ALA A 51 23.36 -6.97 19.27
N ALA A 52 22.70 -8.04 19.72
CA ALA A 52 23.31 -9.35 19.85
C ALA A 52 23.07 -10.22 18.61
N ALA A 53 22.01 -9.95 17.83
CA ALA A 53 21.67 -10.70 16.64
C ALA A 53 21.97 -9.91 15.36
N GLY A 54 22.85 -10.48 14.53
CA GLY A 54 23.22 -9.97 13.22
C GLY A 54 22.37 -10.53 12.08
N ALA A 55 22.62 -10.05 10.86
CA ALA A 55 21.95 -10.57 9.66
C ALA A 55 22.22 -12.07 9.45
N ASP A 56 23.44 -12.53 9.78
CA ASP A 56 23.87 -13.91 9.61
C ASP A 56 23.03 -14.86 10.49
N ASP A 57 22.76 -14.49 11.74
CA ASP A 57 21.94 -15.29 12.67
C ASP A 57 20.51 -15.48 12.15
N ILE A 58 19.92 -14.41 11.60
CA ILE A 58 18.57 -14.45 11.02
C ILE A 58 18.55 -15.27 9.73
N SER A 59 19.62 -15.21 8.93
CA SER A 59 19.75 -16.03 7.72
C SER A 59 19.91 -17.52 8.03
N ALA A 60 20.62 -17.85 9.10
CA ALA A 60 20.76 -19.21 9.59
C ALA A 60 19.39 -19.74 10.06
N TRP A 61 18.67 -18.95 10.86
CA TRP A 61 17.31 -19.29 11.28
C TRP A 61 16.38 -19.53 10.08
N LEU A 62 16.42 -18.66 9.06
CA LEU A 62 15.59 -18.83 7.86
C LEU A 62 15.88 -20.15 7.15
N SER A 63 17.17 -20.53 7.05
CA SER A 63 17.61 -21.77 6.41
C SER A 63 17.22 -23.01 7.20
N ASP A 64 17.24 -22.94 8.53
CA ASP A 64 16.92 -24.05 9.41
C ASP A 64 15.40 -24.26 9.56
N ASN A 65 14.61 -23.18 9.52
CA ASN A 65 13.18 -23.21 9.79
C ASN A 65 12.30 -23.28 8.53
N VAL A 66 12.83 -22.95 7.34
CA VAL A 66 12.08 -22.99 6.09
C VAL A 66 12.71 -24.02 5.14
N SER A 67 12.12 -25.22 5.09
CA SER A 67 12.71 -26.40 4.43
C SER A 67 12.44 -26.50 2.92
N ALA A 68 11.71 -25.56 2.32
CA ALA A 68 11.46 -25.53 0.89
C ALA A 68 12.63 -24.85 0.14
N PRO A 69 12.99 -25.28 -1.08
CA PRO A 69 13.92 -24.52 -1.92
C PRO A 69 13.30 -23.14 -2.19
N LEU A 70 13.75 -22.14 -1.43
CA LEU A 70 13.26 -20.77 -1.52
C LEU A 70 13.45 -20.24 -2.93
N HIS A 71 12.38 -19.73 -3.54
CA HIS A 71 12.47 -19.02 -4.81
C HIS A 71 13.20 -17.69 -4.65
N ALA A 72 12.92 -16.98 -3.54
CA ALA A 72 13.59 -15.75 -3.17
C ALA A 72 13.54 -15.53 -1.64
N SER A 73 14.57 -14.87 -1.11
CA SER A 73 14.61 -14.39 0.27
C SER A 73 15.20 -12.99 0.31
N TRP A 74 14.66 -12.14 1.18
CA TRP A 74 15.16 -10.79 1.42
C TRP A 74 15.09 -10.47 2.92
N MET A 75 15.86 -9.48 3.34
CA MET A 75 15.92 -9.06 4.74
C MET A 75 15.88 -7.54 4.83
N HIS A 76 15.06 -7.04 5.75
CA HIS A 76 15.10 -5.65 6.17
C HIS A 76 15.84 -5.55 7.50
N GLY A 77 16.89 -4.72 7.51
CA GLY A 77 17.63 -4.39 8.71
C GLY A 77 16.85 -3.50 9.68
N SER A 78 17.29 -3.50 10.92
CA SER A 78 16.76 -2.61 11.96
C SER A 78 16.99 -1.15 11.57
N THR A 79 15.94 -0.34 11.65
CA THR A 79 15.96 1.11 11.37
C THR A 79 15.38 1.89 12.54
N GLN A 80 15.51 3.22 12.52
CA GLN A 80 14.93 4.07 13.57
C GLN A 80 13.40 3.94 13.68
N ARG A 81 12.68 3.72 12.57
CA ARG A 81 11.22 3.59 12.54
C ARG A 81 10.74 2.15 12.77
N ALA A 82 11.58 1.18 12.48
CA ALA A 82 11.31 -0.25 12.64
C ALA A 82 12.53 -0.91 13.29
N PRO A 83 12.65 -0.85 14.64
CA PRO A 83 13.83 -1.32 15.36
C PRO A 83 13.80 -2.86 15.53
N TYR A 84 13.58 -3.59 14.44
CA TYR A 84 13.55 -5.05 14.39
C TYR A 84 14.11 -5.56 13.06
N TRP A 85 14.62 -6.79 13.07
CA TRP A 85 14.93 -7.51 11.83
C TRP A 85 13.66 -8.09 11.23
N GLN A 86 13.50 -8.02 9.92
CA GLN A 86 12.34 -8.59 9.22
C GLN A 86 12.79 -9.38 7.98
N PRO A 87 13.05 -10.69 8.11
CA PRO A 87 13.19 -11.55 6.95
C PRO A 87 11.84 -11.75 6.25
N GLY A 88 11.89 -11.80 4.93
CA GLY A 88 10.80 -12.22 4.07
C GLY A 88 11.29 -13.28 3.09
N TRP A 89 10.43 -14.25 2.78
CA TRP A 89 10.76 -15.34 1.87
C TRP A 89 9.57 -15.70 1.01
N GLU A 90 9.87 -16.33 -0.12
CA GLU A 90 8.89 -16.82 -1.09
C GLU A 90 9.25 -18.28 -1.41
N GLU A 91 8.36 -19.21 -1.06
CA GLU A 91 8.61 -20.67 -1.17
C GLU A 91 8.40 -21.18 -2.59
N ASP A 92 7.50 -20.56 -3.36
CA ASP A 92 7.23 -20.88 -4.75
C ASP A 92 6.96 -19.60 -5.55
N ALA A 93 6.99 -19.70 -6.89
CA ALA A 93 6.67 -18.56 -7.75
C ALA A 93 5.17 -18.18 -7.74
N SER A 94 4.38 -18.68 -6.78
CA SER A 94 2.96 -18.34 -6.63
C SER A 94 2.75 -16.95 -6.03
N GLY A 95 3.80 -16.34 -5.48
CA GLY A 95 3.74 -15.06 -4.78
C GLY A 95 3.30 -15.20 -3.31
N GLN A 96 3.21 -16.42 -2.76
CA GLN A 96 2.97 -16.63 -1.34
C GLN A 96 4.24 -16.29 -0.56
N ARG A 97 4.14 -15.26 0.29
CA ARG A 97 5.27 -14.72 1.02
C ARG A 97 5.13 -14.95 2.50
N GLY A 98 6.17 -15.53 3.10
CA GLY A 98 6.33 -15.58 4.55
C GLY A 98 7.07 -14.34 5.04
N LYS A 99 6.77 -13.93 6.27
CA LYS A 99 7.49 -12.89 6.99
C LYS A 99 7.59 -13.26 8.46
N ALA A 100 8.69 -12.90 9.08
CA ALA A 100 8.87 -12.99 10.52
C ALA A 100 9.55 -11.71 11.00
N ALA A 101 9.53 -11.46 12.30
CA ALA A 101 10.26 -10.36 12.89
C ALA A 101 11.08 -10.82 14.08
N PHE A 102 12.24 -10.20 14.30
CA PHE A 102 13.18 -10.57 15.36
C PHE A 102 13.67 -9.34 16.11
N ASP A 103 13.80 -9.48 17.41
CA ASP A 103 14.41 -8.48 18.28
C ASP A 103 15.93 -8.44 18.03
N PRO A 104 16.51 -7.27 17.67
CA PRO A 104 17.94 -7.15 17.41
C PRO A 104 18.79 -7.33 18.67
N ALA A 105 18.24 -7.08 19.86
CA ALA A 105 18.97 -7.18 21.12
C ALA A 105 19.06 -8.62 21.63
N SER A 106 17.99 -9.41 21.48
CA SER A 106 17.94 -10.80 21.98
C SER A 106 18.05 -11.88 20.90
N GLY A 107 17.81 -11.54 19.63
CA GLY A 107 17.65 -12.51 18.55
C GLY A 107 16.35 -13.32 18.62
N ALA A 108 15.46 -13.02 19.57
CA ALA A 108 14.20 -13.73 19.72
C ALA A 108 13.20 -13.34 18.64
N GLN A 109 12.43 -14.32 18.16
CA GLN A 109 11.31 -14.06 17.25
C GLN A 109 10.21 -13.27 17.99
N LEU A 110 9.76 -12.20 17.36
CA LEU A 110 8.67 -11.36 17.84
C LEU A 110 7.32 -11.93 17.39
N PRO A 111 6.27 -11.81 18.22
CA PRO A 111 4.92 -12.20 17.83
C PRO A 111 4.42 -11.43 16.61
N ASP A 112 3.55 -12.07 15.84
CA ASP A 112 2.84 -11.44 14.73
C ASP A 112 1.91 -10.34 15.24
N THR A 113 1.79 -9.28 14.43
CA THR A 113 0.92 -8.14 14.71
C THR A 113 -0.14 -8.02 13.63
N VAL A 114 -1.33 -7.55 14.02
CA VAL A 114 -2.42 -7.28 13.08
C VAL A 114 -2.32 -5.87 12.50
N GLY A 115 -1.73 -4.91 13.22
CA GLY A 115 -1.93 -3.48 12.98
C GLY A 115 -1.46 -2.95 11.63
N GLY A 116 -0.16 -2.67 11.49
CA GLY A 116 0.36 -1.95 10.32
C GLY A 116 0.07 -2.64 8.99
N ASP A 117 0.32 -3.95 8.94
CA ASP A 117 0.07 -4.77 7.76
C ASP A 117 -1.39 -4.81 7.34
N PHE A 118 -2.34 -4.78 8.28
CA PHE A 118 -3.76 -4.74 7.95
C PHE A 118 -4.13 -3.47 7.20
N PHE A 119 -3.71 -2.30 7.69
CA PHE A 119 -4.03 -1.03 7.04
C PHE A 119 -3.30 -0.88 5.72
N PHE A 120 -2.04 -1.33 5.65
CA PHE A 120 -1.28 -1.34 4.41
C PHE A 120 -1.97 -2.22 3.35
N THR A 121 -2.36 -3.43 3.71
CA THR A 121 -3.06 -4.36 2.81
C THR A 121 -4.43 -3.84 2.40
N LEU A 122 -5.20 -3.29 3.34
CA LEU A 122 -6.47 -2.62 3.06
C LEU A 122 -6.31 -1.49 2.02
N HIS A 123 -5.24 -0.69 2.12
CA HIS A 123 -5.00 0.43 1.22
C HIS A 123 -4.78 0.00 -0.23
N TYR A 124 -3.96 -1.03 -0.48
CA TYR A 124 -3.59 -1.38 -1.85
C TYR A 124 -4.47 -2.48 -2.47
N ASN A 125 -5.10 -3.36 -1.68
CA ASN A 125 -5.89 -4.48 -2.22
C ASN A 125 -7.21 -4.77 -1.48
N LEU A 126 -7.62 -3.96 -0.50
CA LEU A 126 -8.86 -4.13 0.26
C LEU A 126 -8.99 -5.47 1.01
N HIS A 127 -7.90 -6.21 1.22
CA HIS A 127 -7.92 -7.62 1.65
C HIS A 127 -8.66 -8.56 0.67
N ALA A 128 -8.92 -8.12 -0.56
CA ALA A 128 -9.61 -8.88 -1.60
C ALA A 128 -8.64 -9.39 -2.70
N GLY A 129 -7.34 -9.40 -2.40
CA GLY A 129 -6.29 -9.85 -3.32
C GLY A 129 -6.28 -9.06 -4.63
N GLN A 130 -6.06 -9.75 -5.75
CA GLN A 130 -5.95 -9.11 -7.07
C GLN A 130 -7.20 -8.29 -7.46
N ILE A 131 -8.39 -8.78 -7.10
CA ILE A 131 -9.65 -8.09 -7.43
C ILE A 131 -9.70 -6.72 -6.74
N GLY A 132 -9.36 -6.67 -5.45
CA GLY A 132 -9.34 -5.40 -4.72
C GLY A 132 -8.27 -4.44 -5.25
N MET A 133 -7.09 -4.96 -5.66
CA MET A 133 -6.06 -4.15 -6.30
C MET A 133 -6.56 -3.49 -7.59
N TYR A 134 -7.26 -4.24 -8.45
CA TYR A 134 -7.86 -3.67 -9.66
C TYR A 134 -8.96 -2.64 -9.35
N LEU A 135 -9.79 -2.87 -8.32
CA LEU A 135 -10.83 -1.93 -7.92
C LEU A 135 -10.24 -0.61 -7.42
N VAL A 136 -9.23 -0.66 -6.55
CA VAL A 136 -8.52 0.53 -6.05
C VAL A 136 -7.82 1.25 -7.19
N GLY A 137 -7.11 0.52 -8.06
CA GLY A 137 -6.44 1.09 -9.23
C GLY A 137 -7.41 1.80 -10.17
N LEU A 138 -8.52 1.16 -10.52
CA LEU A 138 -9.56 1.75 -11.37
C LEU A 138 -10.17 3.01 -10.74
N ALA A 139 -10.44 2.98 -9.43
CA ALA A 139 -10.91 4.16 -8.70
C ALA A 139 -9.89 5.29 -8.73
N GLY A 140 -8.60 4.99 -8.58
CA GLY A 140 -7.51 5.95 -8.75
C GLY A 140 -7.45 6.57 -10.15
N CYS A 141 -7.59 5.75 -11.21
CA CYS A 141 -7.68 6.26 -12.59
C CYS A 141 -8.87 7.20 -12.78
N MET A 142 -10.05 6.83 -12.27
CA MET A 142 -11.24 7.70 -12.32
C MET A 142 -11.02 9.02 -11.57
N MET A 143 -10.34 9.00 -10.42
CA MET A 143 -9.96 10.21 -9.69
C MET A 143 -9.07 11.13 -10.53
N LEU A 144 -8.06 10.60 -11.20
CA LEU A 144 -7.15 11.38 -12.03
C LEU A 144 -7.88 12.03 -13.20
N VAL A 145 -8.74 11.29 -13.90
CA VAL A 145 -9.56 11.83 -15.00
C VAL A 145 -10.50 12.91 -14.48
N ALA A 146 -11.23 12.67 -13.39
CA ALA A 146 -12.16 13.63 -12.81
C ALA A 146 -11.44 14.89 -12.31
N GLY A 147 -10.34 14.73 -11.56
CA GLY A 147 -9.52 15.82 -11.04
C GLY A 147 -8.91 16.68 -12.15
N ASN A 148 -8.38 16.05 -13.20
CA ASN A 148 -7.86 16.74 -14.37
C ASN A 148 -8.95 17.56 -15.09
N ASN A 149 -10.15 17.00 -15.26
CA ASN A 149 -11.29 17.72 -15.84
C ASN A 149 -11.71 18.94 -15.01
N VAL A 150 -11.79 18.78 -13.67
CA VAL A 150 -12.10 19.89 -12.76
C VAL A 150 -11.03 20.98 -12.82
N TRP A 151 -9.75 20.59 -12.81
CA TRP A 151 -8.64 21.53 -12.92
C TRP A 151 -8.64 22.27 -14.26
N LEU A 152 -8.86 21.57 -15.38
CA LEU A 152 -8.96 22.18 -16.72
C LEU A 152 -10.11 23.18 -16.81
N ARG A 153 -11.29 22.84 -16.25
CA ARG A 153 -12.44 23.75 -16.17
C ARG A 153 -12.11 24.99 -15.34
N LYS A 154 -11.52 24.81 -14.16
CA LYS A 154 -11.11 25.91 -13.28
C LYS A 154 -10.06 26.80 -13.93
N ARG A 155 -9.11 26.23 -14.69
CA ARG A 155 -8.08 26.96 -15.42
C ARG A 155 -8.64 27.71 -16.63
N ALA A 156 -9.58 27.11 -17.37
CA ALA A 156 -10.29 27.78 -18.46
C ALA A 156 -11.01 29.04 -17.99
N ASN A 157 -11.65 28.99 -16.82
CA ASN A 157 -12.33 30.15 -16.22
C ASN A 157 -11.36 31.28 -15.80
N ARG A 158 -10.07 30.99 -15.64
CA ARG A 158 -9.03 31.98 -15.29
C ARG A 158 -8.32 32.58 -16.51
N GLN A 159 -8.72 32.25 -17.74
CA GLN A 159 -8.15 32.75 -19.01
C GLN A 159 -6.61 32.70 -19.08
N THR A 160 -5.99 31.66 -18.53
CA THR A 160 -4.52 31.52 -18.57
C THR A 160 -4.02 31.13 -19.96
N SER A 161 -2.90 31.71 -20.41
CA SER A 161 -2.21 31.27 -21.63
C SER A 161 -1.76 29.80 -21.55
N GLY A 162 -1.65 29.14 -22.71
CA GLY A 162 -1.18 27.75 -22.82
C GLY A 162 -2.21 26.64 -22.58
N LEU A 163 -3.50 26.97 -22.37
CA LEU A 163 -4.55 25.97 -22.13
C LEU A 163 -4.75 24.98 -23.30
N SER A 164 -4.59 25.44 -24.55
CA SER A 164 -4.73 24.59 -25.75
C SER A 164 -3.65 23.51 -25.82
N VAL A 165 -2.40 23.87 -25.51
CA VAL A 165 -1.27 22.93 -25.43
C VAL A 165 -1.52 21.88 -24.35
N VAL A 166 -1.95 22.31 -23.16
CA VAL A 166 -2.24 21.38 -22.05
C VAL A 166 -3.40 20.43 -22.39
N ARG A 167 -4.45 20.91 -23.08
CA ARG A 167 -5.54 20.05 -23.55
C ARG A 167 -5.04 19.01 -24.56
N ALA A 168 -4.26 19.43 -25.55
CA ALA A 168 -3.71 18.52 -26.56
C ALA A 168 -2.83 17.43 -25.93
N LEU A 169 -1.93 17.81 -25.00
CA LEU A 169 -1.09 16.88 -24.26
C LEU A 169 -1.92 15.89 -23.44
N ASN A 170 -2.89 16.38 -22.67
CA ASN A 170 -3.76 15.50 -21.87
C ASN A 170 -4.56 14.53 -22.75
N THR A 171 -5.11 14.99 -23.88
CA THR A 171 -5.82 14.10 -24.80
C THR A 171 -4.90 13.03 -25.39
N ALA A 172 -3.67 13.39 -25.77
CA ALA A 172 -2.67 12.44 -26.25
C ALA A 172 -2.26 11.42 -25.16
N VAL A 173 -2.16 11.82 -23.90
CA VAL A 173 -1.79 10.91 -22.80
C VAL A 173 -2.90 9.90 -22.48
N PHE A 174 -4.18 10.31 -22.55
CA PHE A 174 -5.30 9.44 -22.19
C PHE A 174 -5.86 8.63 -23.37
N PHE A 175 -5.65 9.07 -24.61
CA PHE A 175 -6.25 8.46 -25.81
C PHE A 175 -5.27 8.23 -26.97
N GLY A 176 -3.99 8.55 -26.80
CA GLY A 176 -2.93 8.36 -27.80
C GLY A 176 -2.32 6.98 -27.79
#